data_AF-A0A958I800-F1
#
_entry.id   AF-A0A958I800-F1
#
_cell.length_a   1.000
_cell.length_b   1.000
_cell.length_c   1.000
_cell.angle_alpha   90.00
_cell.angle_beta   90.00
_cell.angle_gamma   90.00
#
_symmetry.space_group_name_H-M   'P 1'
#
loop_
_entity.id
_entity.type
_entity.pdbx_description
1 polymer ?
#
loop_
_entity_poly.entity_id
_entity_poly.type
_entity_poly.pdbx_seq_one_letter_code
_entity_poly.pdbx_strand_id
1 'polypeptide(L)'
;MSISIHDYFENIVWEGLFDDQKPVWAVLEKNVKENWLEKNLTPNASAIETQDGLVTKYQKVRVPRGTFEIYPGAFIKDTQIEISEGCIIESGAFLAGPTLLGPQTIIRQGAYVRGGVITASDCVIGHATEVKSSIFFTGAKAAHFAYVGDSVLGQHVNLGAGTKISNLKITETPIVILAEGKEFKTGLRKFGAILGDGVQTGCNSVINPGTMLGKGSMVYPASAPKAGVYKAKSIIR
;
A
#
# COMPACT_ATOMS: atom_id res chain seq x y z
N MET A 1 -21.84 14.56 -8.89
CA MET A 1 -22.08 13.23 -8.29
C MET A 1 -20.77 12.80 -7.66
N SER A 2 -20.75 12.57 -6.35
CA SER A 2 -19.55 12.10 -5.64
C SER A 2 -19.26 10.67 -6.11
N ILE A 3 -18.13 10.48 -6.80
CA ILE A 3 -17.59 9.14 -7.07
C ILE A 3 -17.29 8.53 -5.70
N SER A 4 -17.89 7.39 -5.37
CA SER A 4 -17.53 6.66 -4.15
C SER A 4 -16.08 6.21 -4.27
N ILE A 5 -15.32 6.24 -3.17
CA ILE A 5 -13.95 5.72 -3.17
C ILE A 5 -13.89 4.24 -3.57
N HIS A 6 -14.98 3.49 -3.35
CA HIS A 6 -15.17 2.13 -3.89
C HIS A 6 -15.14 2.11 -5.43
N ASP A 7 -15.80 3.05 -6.08
CA ASP A 7 -15.88 3.15 -7.54
C ASP A 7 -14.60 3.77 -8.15
N TYR A 8 -13.83 4.49 -7.33
CA TYR A 8 -12.56 5.12 -7.73
C TYR A 8 -11.51 4.08 -8.12
N PHE A 9 -11.42 2.94 -7.43
CA PHE A 9 -10.38 1.94 -7.72
C PHE A 9 -10.79 0.91 -8.77
N GLU A 10 -12.09 0.66 -8.93
CA GLU A 10 -12.62 -0.32 -9.91
C GLU A 10 -12.76 0.25 -11.32
N ASN A 11 -13.06 1.55 -11.47
CA ASN A 11 -13.35 2.17 -12.76
C ASN A 11 -12.18 2.96 -13.36
N ILE A 12 -11.02 3.02 -12.69
CA ILE A 12 -9.85 3.60 -13.35
C ILE A 12 -9.28 2.58 -14.33
N VAL A 13 -9.59 2.81 -15.61
CA VAL A 13 -8.84 2.28 -16.73
C VAL A 13 -7.46 2.97 -16.73
N TRP A 14 -6.46 2.33 -16.10
CA TRP A 14 -5.07 2.80 -16.08
C TRP A 14 -4.36 2.51 -17.41
N GLU A 15 -4.96 2.94 -18.51
CA GLU A 15 -4.25 3.05 -19.79
C GLU A 15 -3.11 4.07 -19.59
N GLY A 16 -1.91 3.56 -19.33
CA GLY A 16 -0.70 4.37 -19.35
C GLY A 16 0.02 4.60 -18.04
N LEU A 17 0.11 3.60 -17.15
CA LEU A 17 1.13 3.62 -16.08
C LEU A 17 2.57 3.72 -16.64
N PHE A 18 2.74 3.41 -17.93
CA PHE A 18 3.99 3.41 -18.69
C PHE A 18 3.84 4.01 -20.11
N ASP A 19 2.73 4.69 -20.39
CA ASP A 19 2.47 5.25 -21.72
C ASP A 19 2.66 6.77 -21.67
N ASP A 20 3.31 7.33 -22.71
CA ASP A 20 4.00 8.62 -22.73
C ASP A 20 3.14 9.89 -22.48
N GLN A 21 1.85 9.71 -22.14
CA GLN A 21 0.88 10.80 -22.10
C GLN A 21 0.56 11.35 -20.71
N LYS A 22 0.85 10.60 -19.64
CA LYS A 22 0.80 11.17 -18.30
C LYS A 22 1.53 10.28 -17.30
N PRO A 23 2.44 10.86 -16.55
CA PRO A 23 3.25 10.03 -15.70
C PRO A 23 2.55 9.64 -14.39
N VAL A 24 2.92 8.50 -13.82
CA VAL A 24 2.41 8.03 -12.51
C VAL A 24 2.50 9.11 -11.44
N TRP A 25 3.51 9.99 -11.52
CA TRP A 25 3.62 11.10 -10.58
C TRP A 25 2.54 12.16 -10.72
N ALA A 26 1.89 12.35 -11.86
CA ALA A 26 0.71 13.24 -11.95
C ALA A 26 -0.50 12.64 -11.23
N VAL A 27 -0.59 11.30 -11.18
CA VAL A 27 -1.61 10.57 -10.41
C VAL A 27 -1.29 10.65 -8.92
N LEU A 28 -0.03 10.47 -8.53
CA LEU A 28 0.39 10.62 -7.14
C LEU A 28 0.35 12.09 -6.69
N GLU A 29 0.78 13.05 -7.49
CA GLU A 29 0.74 14.48 -7.17
C GLU A 29 -0.68 15.04 -7.10
N LYS A 30 -1.60 14.60 -7.99
CA LYS A 30 -2.99 15.08 -8.01
C LYS A 30 -3.88 14.39 -6.97
N ASN A 31 -3.52 13.19 -6.52
CA ASN A 31 -4.23 12.46 -5.45
C ASN A 31 -3.58 12.58 -4.07
N VAL A 32 -2.39 13.17 -3.94
CA VAL A 32 -1.71 13.37 -2.63
C VAL A 32 -1.59 14.84 -2.26
N LYS A 33 -1.67 15.80 -3.20
CA LYS A 33 -1.73 17.22 -2.84
C LYS A 33 -3.10 17.56 -2.24
N GLU A 34 -3.02 18.13 -1.02
CA GLU A 34 -4.10 18.62 -0.16
C GLU A 34 -4.90 17.58 0.65
N ASN A 35 -4.23 16.64 1.33
CA ASN A 35 -4.88 15.74 2.29
C ASN A 35 -6.07 14.98 1.67
N TRP A 36 -5.94 14.56 0.41
CA TRP A 36 -7.03 13.92 -0.34
C TRP A 36 -7.69 12.79 0.45
N LEU A 37 -6.88 11.95 1.11
CA LEU A 37 -7.41 10.86 1.93
C LEU A 37 -8.29 11.40 3.06
N GLU A 38 -7.82 12.38 3.82
CA GLU A 38 -8.60 13.03 4.90
C GLU A 38 -9.90 13.68 4.37
N LYS A 39 -9.86 14.24 3.15
CA LYS A 39 -11.01 14.91 2.52
C LYS A 39 -12.06 13.94 1.95
N ASN A 40 -11.68 12.70 1.64
CA ASN A 40 -12.54 11.74 0.94
C ASN A 40 -12.85 10.47 1.76
N LEU A 41 -12.18 10.28 2.91
CA LEU A 41 -12.55 9.23 3.85
C LEU A 41 -13.98 9.45 4.36
N THR A 42 -14.70 8.36 4.55
CA THR A 42 -15.90 8.27 5.38
C THR A 42 -15.54 7.47 6.63
N PRO A 43 -14.94 8.12 7.65
CA PRO A 43 -14.34 7.37 8.74
C PRO A 43 -15.39 6.66 9.58
N ASN A 44 -15.14 5.39 9.88
CA ASN A 44 -16.05 4.54 10.65
C ASN A 44 -15.37 3.83 11.83
N ALA A 45 -14.08 4.08 12.08
CA ALA A 45 -13.35 3.51 13.21
C ALA A 45 -13.86 3.99 14.58
N SER A 46 -14.58 5.11 14.66
CA SER A 46 -15.28 5.54 15.88
C SER A 46 -16.40 4.59 16.32
N ALA A 47 -16.87 3.70 15.43
CA ALA A 47 -17.82 2.64 15.76
C ALA A 47 -17.17 1.44 16.46
N ILE A 48 -15.83 1.41 16.57
CA ILE A 48 -15.09 0.36 17.27
C ILE A 48 -14.95 0.77 18.74
N GLU A 49 -15.45 -0.07 19.64
CA GLU A 49 -15.24 0.13 21.07
C GLU A 49 -13.79 -0.17 21.45
N THR A 50 -13.12 0.79 22.07
CA THR A 50 -11.72 0.66 22.51
C THR A 50 -11.53 1.23 23.91
N GLN A 51 -10.46 0.80 24.58
CA GLN A 51 -9.93 1.43 25.79
C GLN A 51 -8.56 2.00 25.43
N ASP A 52 -8.45 3.33 25.35
CA ASP A 52 -7.23 4.04 24.93
C ASP A 52 -6.64 3.53 23.59
N GLY A 53 -7.52 3.20 22.63
CA GLY A 53 -7.17 2.65 21.32
C GLY A 53 -7.03 1.12 21.28
N LEU A 54 -6.94 0.45 22.44
CA LEU A 54 -6.89 -1.01 22.50
C LEU A 54 -8.29 -1.61 22.36
N VAL A 55 -8.44 -2.55 21.43
CA VAL A 55 -9.66 -3.36 21.30
C VAL A 55 -9.63 -4.47 22.37
N THR A 56 -10.54 -4.42 23.33
CA THR A 56 -10.55 -5.35 24.48
C THR A 56 -11.41 -6.59 24.27
N LYS A 57 -12.32 -6.57 23.30
CA LYS A 57 -13.23 -7.68 22.96
C LYS A 57 -13.40 -7.82 21.46
N TYR A 58 -13.76 -9.02 21.01
CA TYR A 58 -14.11 -9.27 19.62
C TYR A 58 -15.32 -8.43 19.23
N GLN A 59 -15.26 -7.83 18.06
CA GLN A 59 -16.35 -7.01 17.52
C GLN A 59 -16.60 -7.35 16.06
N LYS A 60 -17.87 -7.51 15.73
CA LYS A 60 -18.37 -7.57 14.37
C LYS A 60 -19.15 -6.29 14.10
N VAL A 61 -18.55 -5.36 13.37
CA VAL A 61 -19.07 -4.00 13.18
C VAL A 61 -19.83 -3.93 11.86
N ARG A 62 -21.06 -3.40 11.90
CA ARG A 62 -21.90 -3.22 10.70
C ARG A 62 -21.52 -1.95 9.97
N VAL A 63 -21.40 -2.06 8.66
CA VAL A 63 -21.15 -0.98 7.69
C VAL A 63 -22.20 -1.06 6.58
N PRO A 64 -22.38 -0.02 5.73
CA PRO A 64 -23.50 0.03 4.78
C PRO A 64 -23.62 -1.20 3.86
N ARG A 65 -22.49 -1.80 3.45
CA ARG A 65 -22.44 -2.94 2.51
C ARG A 65 -22.17 -4.30 3.20
N GLY A 66 -22.16 -4.36 4.54
CA GLY A 66 -21.95 -5.63 5.25
C GLY A 66 -21.41 -5.46 6.67
N THR A 67 -20.42 -6.28 7.02
CA THR A 67 -19.75 -6.23 8.33
C THR A 67 -18.26 -6.45 8.18
N PHE A 68 -17.44 -5.88 9.06
CA PHE A 68 -16.05 -6.29 9.25
C PHE A 68 -15.84 -6.85 10.66
N GLU A 69 -14.73 -7.55 10.85
CA GLU A 69 -14.39 -8.21 12.11
C GLU A 69 -13.06 -7.69 12.65
N ILE A 70 -13.03 -7.41 13.95
CA ILE A 70 -11.83 -7.00 14.66
C ILE A 70 -11.67 -7.81 15.95
N TYR A 71 -10.49 -8.38 16.12
CA TYR A 71 -10.17 -9.28 17.22
C TYR A 71 -9.57 -8.51 18.41
N PRO A 72 -9.74 -9.01 19.66
CA PRO A 72 -9.12 -8.42 20.83
C PRO A 72 -7.61 -8.30 20.68
N GLY A 73 -7.02 -7.23 21.21
CA GLY A 73 -5.59 -6.96 21.15
C GLY A 73 -5.14 -6.20 19.90
N ALA A 74 -6.02 -5.95 18.92
CA ALA A 74 -5.76 -4.95 17.88
C ALA A 74 -5.73 -3.54 18.50
N PHE A 75 -4.92 -2.65 17.93
CA PHE A 75 -4.78 -1.27 18.38
C PHE A 75 -5.18 -0.30 17.28
N ILE A 76 -6.17 0.54 17.55
CA ILE A 76 -6.67 1.58 16.66
C ILE A 76 -6.19 2.94 17.17
N LYS A 77 -5.37 3.61 16.38
CA LYS A 77 -4.87 4.96 16.65
C LYS A 77 -5.43 5.92 15.62
N ASP A 78 -6.16 6.95 16.08
CA ASP A 78 -6.86 7.94 15.24
C ASP A 78 -8.27 7.47 14.79
N THR A 79 -9.14 8.44 14.52
CA THR A 79 -10.51 8.21 14.04
C THR A 79 -10.62 8.28 12.52
N GLN A 80 -9.62 8.83 11.81
CA GLN A 80 -9.60 8.94 10.35
C GLN A 80 -9.28 7.60 9.67
N ILE A 81 -10.07 6.59 9.99
CA ILE A 81 -9.91 5.25 9.44
C ILE A 81 -11.26 4.80 8.91
N GLU A 82 -11.27 4.37 7.66
CA GLU A 82 -12.42 3.77 6.98
C GLU A 82 -12.12 2.29 6.73
N ILE A 83 -13.02 1.42 7.17
CA ILE A 83 -12.90 -0.03 7.06
C ILE A 83 -14.14 -0.55 6.33
N SER A 84 -13.91 -1.18 5.18
CA SER A 84 -14.96 -1.76 4.34
C SER A 84 -15.42 -3.12 4.86
N GLU A 85 -16.54 -3.60 4.34
CA GLU A 85 -17.08 -4.94 4.63
C GLU A 85 -16.09 -6.07 4.32
N GLY A 86 -16.23 -7.18 5.05
CA GLY A 86 -15.40 -8.37 4.91
C GLY A 86 -13.97 -8.19 5.42
N CYS A 87 -13.55 -7.01 5.87
CA CYS A 87 -12.24 -6.83 6.45
C CYS A 87 -12.08 -7.66 7.73
N ILE A 88 -10.87 -8.17 7.95
CA ILE A 88 -10.50 -8.87 9.18
C ILE A 88 -9.24 -8.20 9.74
N ILE A 89 -9.33 -7.78 11.00
CA ILE A 89 -8.21 -7.17 11.73
C ILE A 89 -7.87 -8.08 12.90
N GLU A 90 -6.75 -8.79 12.78
CA GLU A 90 -6.30 -9.78 13.76
C GLU A 90 -5.67 -9.13 15.00
N SER A 91 -5.61 -9.90 16.09
CA SER A 91 -4.98 -9.50 17.36
C SER A 91 -3.56 -8.98 17.17
N GLY A 92 -3.18 -7.92 17.88
CA GLY A 92 -1.83 -7.34 17.83
C GLY A 92 -1.53 -6.54 16.57
N ALA A 93 -2.45 -6.44 15.60
CA ALA A 93 -2.32 -5.47 14.52
C ALA A 93 -2.42 -4.03 15.08
N PHE A 94 -1.59 -3.14 14.57
CA PHE A 94 -1.62 -1.71 14.89
C PHE A 94 -2.04 -0.92 13.65
N LEU A 95 -3.13 -0.17 13.77
CA LEU A 95 -3.72 0.60 12.67
C LEU A 95 -3.76 2.09 13.05
N ALA A 96 -2.99 2.91 12.32
CA ALA A 96 -3.02 4.36 12.45
C ALA A 96 -3.73 5.03 11.28
N GLY A 97 -4.46 6.12 11.56
CA GLY A 97 -5.02 7.01 10.54
C GLY A 97 -3.99 7.98 9.93
N PRO A 98 -4.29 8.59 8.77
CA PRO A 98 -5.45 8.31 7.93
C PRO A 98 -5.27 6.99 7.16
N THR A 99 -6.26 6.09 7.18
CA THR A 99 -6.17 4.78 6.47
C THR A 99 -7.51 4.37 5.88
N LEU A 100 -7.49 3.83 4.66
CA LEU A 100 -8.62 3.19 4.01
C LEU A 100 -8.36 1.71 3.78
N LEU A 101 -9.21 0.86 4.35
CA LEU A 101 -9.21 -0.57 4.09
C LEU A 101 -10.36 -0.94 3.15
N GLY A 102 -10.03 -1.39 1.94
CA GLY A 102 -10.99 -1.83 0.94
C GLY A 102 -11.56 -3.21 1.28
N PRO A 103 -12.66 -3.63 0.62
CA PRO A 103 -13.40 -4.83 1.00
C PRO A 103 -12.54 -6.09 1.06
N GLN A 104 -12.84 -6.99 2.00
CA GLN A 104 -12.13 -8.26 2.19
C GLN A 104 -10.61 -8.12 2.45
N THR A 105 -10.13 -6.94 2.88
CA THR A 105 -8.74 -6.75 3.27
C THR A 105 -8.46 -7.44 4.61
N ILE A 106 -7.34 -8.17 4.68
CA ILE A 106 -6.90 -8.85 5.91
C ILE A 106 -5.66 -8.15 6.45
N ILE A 107 -5.78 -7.63 7.67
CA ILE A 107 -4.68 -7.11 8.47
C ILE A 107 -4.32 -8.17 9.51
N ARG A 108 -3.19 -8.83 9.30
CA ARG A 108 -2.78 -9.98 10.14
C ARG A 108 -2.10 -9.57 11.43
N GLN A 109 -1.95 -10.55 12.31
CA GLN A 109 -1.33 -10.42 13.63
C GLN A 109 0.04 -9.75 13.54
N GLY A 110 0.21 -8.66 14.29
CA GLY A 110 1.47 -7.91 14.37
C GLY A 110 1.79 -7.03 13.16
N ALA A 111 0.86 -6.87 12.20
CA ALA A 111 1.00 -5.86 11.16
C ALA A 111 1.05 -4.45 11.76
N TYR A 112 1.90 -3.57 11.21
CA TYR A 112 2.00 -2.18 11.64
C TYR A 112 1.67 -1.23 10.49
N VAL A 113 0.45 -0.71 10.48
CA VAL A 113 -0.05 0.25 9.50
C VAL A 113 0.07 1.66 10.09
N ARG A 114 0.98 2.46 9.54
CA ARG A 114 1.41 3.76 10.09
C ARG A 114 0.57 4.96 9.64
N GLY A 115 -0.44 4.76 8.81
CA GLY A 115 -1.22 5.83 8.19
C GLY A 115 -0.72 6.25 6.81
N GLY A 116 -1.56 7.00 6.11
CA GLY A 116 -1.47 7.27 4.68
C GLY A 116 -1.63 6.00 3.81
N VAL A 117 -2.30 4.97 4.33
CA VAL A 117 -2.40 3.67 3.66
C VAL A 117 -3.77 3.51 3.01
N ILE A 118 -3.77 3.02 1.78
CA ILE A 118 -4.97 2.74 1.02
C ILE A 118 -4.86 1.33 0.48
N THR A 119 -5.90 0.55 0.66
CA THR A 119 -6.03 -0.78 0.05
C THR A 119 -7.32 -0.83 -0.77
N ALA A 120 -7.26 -1.46 -1.93
CA ALA A 120 -8.44 -1.88 -2.68
C ALA A 120 -8.98 -3.20 -2.10
N SER A 121 -9.71 -3.98 -2.89
CA SER A 121 -10.26 -5.26 -2.44
C SER A 121 -9.21 -6.36 -2.26
N ASP A 122 -9.49 -7.34 -1.41
CA ASP A 122 -8.76 -8.62 -1.30
C ASP A 122 -7.26 -8.49 -0.97
N CYS A 123 -6.86 -7.37 -0.34
CA CYS A 123 -5.48 -7.11 0.01
C CYS A 123 -5.05 -7.84 1.29
N VAL A 124 -3.75 -8.11 1.43
CA VAL A 124 -3.19 -8.68 2.67
C VAL A 124 -2.00 -7.85 3.16
N ILE A 125 -2.14 -7.27 4.35
CA ILE A 125 -1.02 -6.72 5.12
C ILE A 125 -0.74 -7.70 6.25
N GLY A 126 0.37 -8.40 6.13
CA GLY A 126 0.59 -9.63 6.85
C GLY A 126 1.39 -9.52 8.15
N HIS A 127 1.77 -10.68 8.69
CA HIS A 127 2.45 -10.76 9.97
C HIS A 127 3.77 -9.99 9.97
N ALA A 128 3.96 -9.14 10.98
CA ALA A 128 5.13 -8.29 11.15
C ALA A 128 5.48 -7.47 9.89
N THR A 129 4.48 -7.17 9.06
CA THR A 129 4.63 -6.28 7.92
C THR A 129 4.34 -4.85 8.36
N GLU A 130 5.27 -3.93 8.09
CA GLU A 130 5.08 -2.50 8.30
C GLU A 130 4.74 -1.80 6.98
N VAL A 131 3.68 -0.98 6.99
CA VAL A 131 3.23 -0.21 5.83
C VAL A 131 3.01 1.26 6.20
N LYS A 132 3.49 2.17 5.35
CA LYS A 132 3.33 3.61 5.51
C LYS A 132 3.12 4.27 4.14
N SER A 133 2.16 5.20 4.05
CA SER A 133 2.00 6.10 2.90
C SER A 133 1.95 5.36 1.56
N SER A 134 1.24 4.22 1.49
CA SER A 134 1.31 3.31 0.34
C SER A 134 -0.06 2.85 -0.12
N ILE A 135 -0.14 2.53 -1.41
CA ILE A 135 -1.37 2.10 -2.08
C ILE A 135 -1.21 0.64 -2.52
N PHE A 136 -2.20 -0.18 -2.16
CA PHE A 136 -2.31 -1.58 -2.54
C PHE A 136 -3.55 -1.72 -3.42
N PHE A 137 -3.36 -2.12 -4.68
CA PHE A 137 -4.46 -2.46 -5.57
C PHE A 137 -4.96 -3.88 -5.33
N THR A 138 -6.06 -4.23 -6.00
CA THR A 138 -6.82 -5.44 -5.74
C THR A 138 -5.93 -6.69 -5.68
N GLY A 139 -6.05 -7.45 -4.60
CA GLY A 139 -5.31 -8.69 -4.42
C GLY A 139 -3.81 -8.53 -4.13
N ALA A 140 -3.30 -7.32 -3.90
CA ALA A 140 -1.89 -7.10 -3.56
C ALA A 140 -1.56 -7.59 -2.14
N LYS A 141 -0.39 -8.22 -1.97
CA LYS A 141 -0.02 -8.93 -0.74
C LYS A 141 1.39 -8.59 -0.28
N ALA A 142 1.49 -8.15 0.97
CA ALA A 142 2.73 -8.04 1.74
C ALA A 142 2.61 -8.96 2.97
N ALA A 143 2.58 -10.26 2.72
CA ALA A 143 2.00 -11.24 3.65
C ALA A 143 2.88 -11.59 4.86
N HIS A 144 4.20 -11.36 4.80
CA HIS A 144 5.13 -11.79 5.84
C HIS A 144 6.38 -10.90 5.91
N PHE A 145 6.66 -10.31 7.07
CA PHE A 145 7.92 -9.64 7.43
C PHE A 145 8.38 -8.57 6.44
N ALA A 146 7.44 -7.87 5.78
CA ALA A 146 7.76 -6.89 4.75
C ALA A 146 7.81 -5.46 5.30
N TYR A 147 8.52 -4.57 4.60
CA TYR A 147 8.40 -3.13 4.79
C TYR A 147 7.97 -2.49 3.47
N VAL A 148 6.91 -1.68 3.51
CA VAL A 148 6.36 -0.98 2.34
C VAL A 148 6.16 0.50 2.68
N GLY A 149 7.10 1.34 2.25
CA GLY A 149 7.06 2.78 2.48
C GLY A 149 6.87 3.57 1.19
N ASP A 150 5.97 4.55 1.18
CA ASP A 150 5.82 5.55 0.10
C ASP A 150 5.77 4.91 -1.31
N SER A 151 4.95 3.86 -1.47
CA SER A 151 4.96 2.95 -2.63
C SER A 151 3.58 2.66 -3.21
N VAL A 152 3.55 2.16 -4.44
CA VAL A 152 2.34 1.70 -5.14
C VAL A 152 2.52 0.26 -5.58
N LEU A 153 1.60 -0.61 -5.16
CA LEU A 153 1.56 -2.03 -5.53
C LEU A 153 0.33 -2.28 -6.40
N GLY A 154 0.55 -2.61 -7.66
CA GLY A 154 -0.48 -2.97 -8.64
C GLY A 154 -1.28 -4.23 -8.28
N GLN A 155 -2.23 -4.58 -9.15
CA GLN A 155 -3.14 -5.70 -8.89
C GLN A 155 -2.36 -7.01 -8.80
N HIS A 156 -2.73 -7.86 -7.84
CA HIS A 156 -2.14 -9.19 -7.65
C HIS A 156 -0.60 -9.20 -7.51
N VAL A 157 -0.01 -8.09 -7.08
CA VAL A 157 1.39 -8.07 -6.64
C VAL A 157 1.55 -8.94 -5.41
N ASN A 158 2.59 -9.75 -5.35
CA ASN A 158 2.89 -10.53 -4.16
C ASN A 158 4.36 -10.36 -3.77
N LEU A 159 4.54 -9.83 -2.57
CA LEU A 159 5.85 -9.65 -1.98
C LEU A 159 6.27 -10.93 -1.25
N GLY A 160 7.40 -11.49 -1.67
CA GLY A 160 8.05 -12.59 -0.97
C GLY A 160 8.30 -12.24 0.50
N ALA A 161 8.32 -13.26 1.35
CA ALA A 161 8.55 -13.06 2.78
C ALA A 161 9.86 -12.30 3.01
N GLY A 162 9.80 -11.24 3.81
CA GLY A 162 10.97 -10.43 4.06
C GLY A 162 11.35 -9.47 2.94
N THR A 163 10.50 -9.18 1.94
CA THR A 163 10.80 -8.11 0.97
C THR A 163 10.76 -6.73 1.62
N LYS A 164 11.78 -5.90 1.37
CA LYS A 164 11.85 -4.51 1.86
C LYS A 164 11.77 -3.57 0.67
N ILE A 165 10.78 -2.68 0.67
CA ILE A 165 10.72 -1.55 -0.27
C ILE A 165 11.22 -0.32 0.47
N SER A 166 12.51 -0.03 0.29
CA SER A 166 13.13 1.15 0.92
C SER A 166 12.64 2.41 0.23
N ASN A 167 12.35 3.45 1.03
CA ASN A 167 11.85 4.74 0.58
C ASN A 167 12.84 5.89 0.80
N LEU A 168 14.00 5.64 1.42
CA LEU A 168 14.95 6.68 1.79
C LEU A 168 16.36 6.31 1.31
N LYS A 169 17.01 7.23 0.60
CA LYS A 169 18.43 7.11 0.29
C LYS A 169 19.31 7.45 1.49
N ILE A 170 20.36 6.66 1.67
CA ILE A 170 21.43 6.86 2.67
C ILE A 170 22.21 8.14 2.37
N THR A 171 22.39 8.49 1.10
CA THR A 171 23.15 9.68 0.66
C THR A 171 22.44 11.02 0.90
N GLU A 172 21.37 11.03 1.68
CA GLU A 172 20.55 12.20 2.03
C GLU A 172 19.98 13.06 0.89
N THR A 173 20.07 12.59 -0.35
CA THR A 173 19.58 13.30 -1.53
C THR A 173 18.11 12.98 -1.87
N PRO A 174 17.40 13.89 -2.57
CA PRO A 174 16.08 13.62 -3.15
C PRO A 174 16.10 12.42 -4.09
N ILE A 175 15.01 11.65 -4.16
CA ILE A 175 14.89 10.50 -5.04
C ILE A 175 14.90 10.93 -6.52
N VAL A 176 15.61 10.17 -7.34
CA VAL A 176 15.71 10.37 -8.79
C VAL A 176 15.36 9.04 -9.43
N ILE A 177 14.52 9.07 -10.45
CA ILE A 177 14.14 7.89 -11.22
C ILE A 177 14.97 7.89 -12.50
N LEU A 178 15.62 6.75 -12.79
CA LEU A 178 16.38 6.54 -14.02
C LEU A 178 15.51 5.80 -15.03
N ALA A 179 15.16 6.44 -16.14
CA ALA A 179 14.42 5.81 -17.23
C ALA A 179 15.09 6.15 -18.56
N GLU A 180 15.38 5.12 -19.37
CA GLU A 180 15.95 5.28 -20.72
C GLU A 180 17.22 6.17 -20.77
N GLY A 181 18.08 6.05 -19.75
CA GLY A 181 19.29 6.86 -19.64
C GLY A 181 19.07 8.33 -19.25
N LYS A 182 17.83 8.72 -18.94
CA LYS A 182 17.46 10.06 -18.45
C LYS A 182 17.15 10.03 -16.96
N GLU A 183 17.49 11.12 -16.29
CA GLU A 183 17.18 11.36 -14.88
C GLU A 183 15.88 12.15 -14.72
N PHE A 184 14.97 11.61 -13.92
CA PHE A 184 13.72 12.27 -13.54
C PHE A 184 13.79 12.62 -12.05
N LYS A 185 13.96 13.90 -11.74
CA LYS A 185 14.00 14.41 -10.37
C LYS A 185 12.58 14.44 -9.81
N THR A 186 12.32 13.64 -8.77
CA THR A 186 10.97 13.59 -8.17
C THR A 186 10.70 14.78 -7.23
N GLY A 187 11.75 15.43 -6.73
CA GLY A 187 11.65 16.44 -5.67
C GLY A 187 11.31 15.86 -4.29
N LEU A 188 11.11 14.54 -4.18
CA LEU A 188 10.72 13.88 -2.95
C LEU A 188 11.95 13.39 -2.18
N ARG A 189 12.00 13.67 -0.88
CA ARG A 189 13.01 13.07 0.01
C ARG A 189 12.76 11.58 0.24
N LYS A 190 11.48 11.17 0.27
CA LYS A 190 11.04 9.79 0.44
C LYS A 190 10.18 9.34 -0.73
N PHE A 191 10.54 8.23 -1.33
CA PHE A 191 9.77 7.55 -2.37
C PHE A 191 10.28 6.12 -2.49
N GLY A 192 9.38 5.14 -2.37
CA GLY A 192 9.72 3.73 -2.46
C GLY A 192 9.74 3.25 -3.90
N ALA A 193 8.74 2.47 -4.27
CA ALA A 193 8.67 1.86 -5.59
C ALA A 193 7.25 1.87 -6.18
N ILE A 194 7.19 1.70 -7.50
CA ILE A 194 5.94 1.41 -8.22
C ILE A 194 6.07 0.01 -8.81
N LEU A 195 5.22 -0.91 -8.36
CA LEU A 195 5.19 -2.29 -8.84
C LEU A 195 3.94 -2.45 -9.70
N GLY A 196 4.11 -2.73 -10.99
CA GLY A 196 2.99 -3.01 -11.90
C GLY A 196 2.27 -4.32 -11.55
N ASP A 197 1.12 -4.55 -12.19
CA ASP A 197 0.28 -5.71 -11.91
C ASP A 197 1.04 -7.04 -12.02
N GLY A 198 0.73 -7.98 -11.13
CA GLY A 198 1.28 -9.33 -11.14
C GLY A 198 2.78 -9.40 -10.89
N VAL A 199 3.43 -8.32 -10.44
CA VAL A 199 4.84 -8.37 -10.03
C VAL A 199 5.01 -9.31 -8.82
N GLN A 200 6.04 -10.14 -8.89
CA GLN A 200 6.39 -11.09 -7.84
C GLN A 200 7.81 -10.80 -7.34
N THR A 201 7.98 -10.67 -6.04
CA THR A 201 9.33 -10.59 -5.45
C THR A 201 9.67 -11.88 -4.71
N GLY A 202 10.91 -12.32 -4.84
CA GLY A 202 11.45 -13.42 -4.06
C GLY A 202 11.68 -13.02 -2.60
N CYS A 203 11.78 -14.02 -1.72
CA CYS A 203 12.00 -13.78 -0.31
C CYS A 203 13.30 -12.97 -0.07
N ASN A 204 13.26 -12.06 0.90
CA ASN A 204 14.37 -11.19 1.27
C ASN A 204 14.92 -10.28 0.16
N SER A 205 14.15 -10.02 -0.90
CA SER A 205 14.53 -9.01 -1.91
C SER A 205 14.51 -7.59 -1.32
N VAL A 206 15.38 -6.72 -1.81
CA VAL A 206 15.40 -5.29 -1.45
C VAL A 206 15.07 -4.45 -2.66
N ILE A 207 13.91 -3.82 -2.67
CA ILE A 207 13.52 -2.89 -3.73
C ILE A 207 14.02 -1.50 -3.34
N ASN A 208 14.95 -0.98 -4.14
CA ASN A 208 15.59 0.31 -3.86
C ASN A 208 14.64 1.49 -4.12
N PRO A 209 14.82 2.63 -3.41
CA PRO A 209 14.05 3.84 -3.66
C PRO A 209 14.13 4.28 -5.13
N GLY A 210 13.00 4.61 -5.75
CA GLY A 210 12.95 5.00 -7.16
C GLY A 210 12.89 3.83 -8.15
N THR A 211 12.64 2.61 -7.69
CA THR A 211 12.49 1.44 -8.57
C THR A 211 11.07 1.35 -9.13
N MET A 212 10.94 1.16 -10.43
CA MET A 212 9.65 0.92 -11.11
C MET A 212 9.71 -0.41 -11.84
N LEU A 213 8.89 -1.38 -11.42
CA LEU A 213 8.82 -2.70 -12.03
C LEU A 213 7.61 -2.81 -12.95
N GLY A 214 7.84 -3.04 -14.25
CA GLY A 214 6.75 -3.25 -15.20
C GLY A 214 5.92 -4.50 -14.88
N LYS A 215 4.68 -4.52 -15.36
CA LYS A 215 3.72 -5.62 -15.20
C LYS A 215 4.33 -7.01 -15.41
N GLY A 216 4.06 -7.94 -14.49
CA GLY A 216 4.48 -9.33 -14.55
C GLY A 216 5.98 -9.56 -14.37
N SER A 217 6.74 -8.57 -13.90
CA SER A 217 8.16 -8.75 -13.61
C SER A 217 8.39 -9.59 -12.36
N MET A 218 9.52 -10.30 -12.33
CA MET A 218 9.93 -11.15 -11.21
C MET A 218 11.28 -10.72 -10.68
N VAL A 219 11.39 -10.57 -9.36
CA VAL A 219 12.67 -10.32 -8.66
C VAL A 219 13.08 -11.59 -7.96
N TYR A 220 14.32 -12.03 -8.14
CA TYR A 220 14.83 -13.22 -7.46
C TYR A 220 14.95 -13.02 -5.94
N PRO A 221 14.90 -14.12 -5.15
CA PRO A 221 15.16 -14.05 -3.72
C PRO A 221 16.54 -13.45 -3.42
N ALA A 222 16.61 -12.67 -2.34
CA ALA A 222 17.82 -11.98 -1.90
C ALA A 222 18.43 -10.98 -2.91
N SER A 223 17.74 -10.66 -4.00
CA SER A 223 18.21 -9.70 -5.00
C SER A 223 17.84 -8.25 -4.63
N ALA A 224 18.66 -7.32 -5.10
CA ALA A 224 18.44 -5.88 -4.91
C ALA A 224 18.52 -5.14 -6.26
N PRO A 225 17.41 -5.01 -7.02
CA PRO A 225 17.40 -4.26 -8.28
C PRO A 225 18.00 -2.87 -8.11
N LYS A 226 18.82 -2.44 -9.07
CA LYS A 226 19.21 -1.02 -9.17
C LYS A 226 17.96 -0.16 -9.34
N ALA A 227 17.97 1.03 -8.75
CA ALA A 227 16.89 2.00 -8.96
C ALA A 227 16.76 2.35 -10.45
N GLY A 228 15.53 2.57 -10.89
CA GLY A 228 15.20 2.83 -12.30
C GLY A 228 13.99 2.05 -12.77
N VAL A 229 13.73 2.15 -14.07
CA VAL A 229 12.54 1.58 -14.71
C VAL A 229 12.86 0.27 -15.43
N TYR A 230 12.12 -0.78 -15.08
CA TYR A 230 12.21 -2.10 -15.69
C TYR A 230 10.98 -2.35 -16.56
N LYS A 231 11.20 -2.89 -17.76
CA LYS A 231 10.11 -3.23 -18.71
C LYS A 231 9.24 -4.34 -18.14
N ALA A 232 8.02 -4.46 -18.67
CA ALA A 232 7.12 -5.56 -18.34
C ALA A 232 7.79 -6.93 -18.54
N LYS A 233 7.43 -7.90 -17.70
CA LYS A 233 7.92 -9.29 -17.72
C LYS A 233 9.45 -9.40 -17.58
N SER A 234 10.09 -8.42 -16.94
CA SER A 234 11.53 -8.49 -16.67
C SER A 234 11.83 -9.54 -15.60
N ILE A 235 12.94 -10.25 -15.77
CA ILE A 235 13.48 -11.15 -14.76
C ILE A 235 14.73 -10.49 -14.17
N ILE A 236 14.66 -10.15 -12.88
CA ILE A 236 15.69 -9.39 -12.17
C ILE A 236 16.39 -10.33 -11.21
N ARG A 237 17.69 -10.52 -11.42
CA ARG A 237 18.55 -11.43 -10.68
C ARG A 237 19.52 -10.64 -9.81
#